data_AF-A0A2R7JTK7-F1
#
_entry.id   AF-A0A2R7JTK7-F1
#
_cell.length_a   1.000
_cell.length_b   1.000
_cell.length_c   1.000
_cell.angle_alpha   90.00
_cell.angle_beta   90.00
_cell.angle_gamma   90.00
#
_symmetry.space_group_name_H-M   'P 1'
#
loop_
_entity.id
_entity.type
_entity.pdbx_description
1 polymer ?
#
loop_
_entity_poly.entity_id
_entity_poly.type
_entity_poly.pdbx_seq_one_letter_code
_entity_poly.pdbx_strand_id
1 'polypeptide(L)'
;PLFIFDDEILENLPKKDARVSFIYDSLQKINTELSAIESSILIKKGKTFEVWKSLLEEFDIQKVFFNKDYEPFAIKRDIAISSLLKQNNIEALSFKDHVIFEEKEITKADGLPYTIYTPYKNKW
;
A
#
# COMPACT_ATOMS: atom_id res chain seq x y z
N PRO A 1 -2.83 -12.28 4.84
CA PRO A 1 -2.12 -11.11 4.24
C PRO A 1 -2.32 -11.10 2.72
N LEU A 2 -2.32 -9.95 2.07
CA LEU A 2 -2.54 -9.83 0.61
C LEU A 2 -1.43 -8.98 -0.02
N PHE A 3 -0.90 -9.43 -1.15
CA PHE A 3 -0.07 -8.62 -2.05
C PHE A 3 -0.62 -8.71 -3.47
N ILE A 4 -0.72 -7.56 -4.15
CA ILE A 4 -1.17 -7.47 -5.54
C ILE A 4 -0.03 -6.94 -6.38
N PHE A 5 0.42 -7.74 -7.34
CA PHE A 5 1.23 -7.26 -8.45
C PHE A 5 0.36 -6.46 -9.42
N ASP A 6 0.33 -5.15 -9.23
CA ASP A 6 -0.50 -4.23 -10.00
C ASP A 6 0.00 -4.08 -11.43
N ASP A 7 -0.84 -4.40 -12.41
CA ASP A 7 -0.51 -4.26 -13.82
C ASP A 7 -0.20 -2.79 -14.19
N GLU A 8 -0.86 -1.80 -13.57
CA GLU A 8 -0.60 -0.37 -13.86
C GLU A 8 0.82 0.05 -13.46
N ILE A 9 1.39 -0.62 -12.45
CA ILE A 9 2.80 -0.44 -12.07
C ILE A 9 3.69 -1.25 -13.01
N LEU A 10 3.40 -2.54 -13.16
CA LEU A 10 4.27 -3.49 -13.87
C LEU A 10 4.43 -3.18 -15.37
N GLU A 11 3.38 -2.68 -16.02
CA GLU A 11 3.41 -2.33 -17.45
C GLU A 11 4.41 -1.21 -17.76
N ASN A 12 4.71 -0.37 -16.76
CA ASN A 12 5.68 0.73 -16.88
C ASN A 12 7.13 0.31 -16.54
N LEU A 13 7.35 -0.96 -16.19
CA LEU A 13 8.67 -1.48 -15.83
C LEU A 13 9.28 -2.30 -16.98
N PRO A 14 10.61 -2.34 -17.09
CA PRO A 14 11.29 -3.32 -17.94
C PRO A 14 10.83 -4.75 -17.66
N LYS A 15 10.71 -5.58 -18.70
CA LYS A 15 10.32 -7.00 -18.56
C LYS A 15 11.21 -7.82 -17.63
N LYS A 16 12.48 -7.41 -17.48
CA LYS A 16 13.47 -8.01 -16.57
C LYS A 16 13.93 -6.95 -15.58
N ASP A 17 13.02 -6.52 -14.71
CA ASP A 17 13.32 -5.53 -13.68
C ASP A 17 13.76 -6.22 -12.37
N ALA A 18 14.96 -5.88 -11.90
CA ALA A 18 15.53 -6.45 -10.67
C ALA A 18 14.68 -6.13 -9.42
N ARG A 19 13.91 -5.04 -9.41
CA ARG A 19 13.01 -4.68 -8.32
C ARG A 19 11.87 -5.68 -8.19
N VAL A 20 11.35 -6.18 -9.31
CA VAL A 20 10.26 -7.19 -9.30
C VAL A 20 10.77 -8.51 -8.73
N SER A 21 11.96 -8.94 -9.12
CA SER A 21 12.61 -10.13 -8.52
C SER A 21 12.83 -9.95 -7.02
N PHE A 22 13.35 -8.79 -6.60
CA PHE A 22 13.54 -8.49 -5.18
C PHE A 22 12.23 -8.54 -4.37
N ILE A 23 11.14 -7.98 -4.92
CA ILE A 23 9.81 -8.04 -4.28
C ILE A 23 9.35 -9.49 -4.17
N TYR A 24 9.45 -10.28 -5.24
CA TYR A 24 9.07 -11.69 -5.22
C TYR A 24 9.84 -12.48 -4.16
N ASP A 25 11.16 -12.32 -4.10
CA ASP A 25 12.01 -12.98 -3.10
C ASP A 25 11.66 -12.55 -1.67
N SER A 26 11.28 -11.28 -1.48
CA SER A 26 10.83 -10.76 -0.19
C SER A 26 9.48 -11.35 0.24
N LEU A 27 8.53 -11.47 -0.69
CA LEU A 27 7.24 -12.13 -0.44
C LEU A 27 7.41 -13.60 -0.10
N GLN A 28 8.36 -14.30 -0.73
CA GLN A 28 8.66 -15.69 -0.41
C GLN A 28 9.18 -15.85 1.02
N LYS A 29 10.05 -14.94 1.47
CA LYS A 29 10.53 -14.93 2.87
C LYS A 29 9.37 -14.69 3.84
N ILE A 30 8.53 -13.69 3.58
CA ILE A 30 7.34 -13.40 4.39
C ILE A 30 6.43 -14.64 4.47
N ASN A 31 6.16 -15.30 3.34
CA ASN A 31 5.32 -16.49 3.32
C ASN A 31 5.92 -17.64 4.13
N THR A 32 7.25 -17.79 4.11
CA THR A 32 7.96 -18.81 4.89
C THR A 32 7.80 -18.55 6.39
N GLU A 33 7.93 -17.30 6.83
CA GLU A 33 7.72 -16.92 8.23
C GLU A 33 6.25 -17.12 8.66
N LEU A 34 5.29 -16.73 7.82
CA LEU A 34 3.86 -16.94 8.09
C LEU A 34 3.49 -18.44 8.18
N SER A 35 4.16 -19.29 7.39
CA SER A 35 3.90 -20.74 7.42
C SER A 35 4.24 -21.37 8.77
N ALA A 36 5.17 -20.78 9.54
CA ALA A 36 5.51 -21.25 10.89
C ALA A 36 4.36 -21.05 11.90
N ILE A 37 3.38 -20.21 11.57
CA ILE A 37 2.17 -19.96 12.37
C ILE A 37 0.89 -20.38 11.63
N GLU A 38 1.00 -21.36 10.72
CA GLU A 38 -0.11 -21.92 9.94
C GLU A 38 -0.87 -20.86 9.11
N SER A 39 -0.16 -19.81 8.67
CA SER A 39 -0.68 -18.73 7.84
C SER A 39 0.05 -18.65 6.51
N SER A 40 -0.44 -17.80 5.61
CA SER A 40 0.16 -17.56 4.30
C SER A 40 -0.15 -16.15 3.78
N ILE A 41 0.61 -15.74 2.77
CA ILE A 41 0.31 -14.54 2.00
C ILE A 41 -0.42 -14.90 0.71
N LEU A 42 -1.57 -14.27 0.49
CA LEU A 42 -2.30 -14.35 -0.77
C LEU A 42 -1.62 -13.41 -1.77
N ILE A 43 -1.15 -13.96 -2.89
CA ILE A 43 -0.55 -13.17 -3.97
C ILE A 43 -1.49 -13.22 -5.17
N LYS A 44 -1.90 -12.04 -5.65
CA LYS A 44 -2.67 -11.87 -6.89
C LYS A 44 -1.87 -10.99 -7.86
N LYS A 45 -2.23 -11.05 -9.14
CA LYS A 45 -1.71 -10.16 -10.18
C LYS A 45 -2.89 -9.65 -11.00
N GLY A 46 -2.88 -8.37 -11.33
CA GLY A 46 -3.93 -7.76 -12.12
C GLY A 46 -4.07 -6.27 -11.82
N LYS A 47 -5.02 -5.62 -12.49
CA LYS A 47 -5.45 -4.27 -12.09
C LYS A 47 -6.06 -4.32 -10.70
N THR A 48 -5.53 -3.51 -9.77
CA THR A 48 -5.91 -3.57 -8.36
C THR A 48 -7.42 -3.52 -8.13
N PHE A 49 -8.15 -2.65 -8.84
CA PHE A 49 -9.60 -2.53 -8.69
C PHE A 49 -10.37 -3.80 -9.05
N GLU A 50 -9.99 -4.49 -10.13
CA GLU A 50 -10.66 -5.72 -10.57
C GLU A 50 -10.29 -6.91 -9.67
N VAL A 51 -9.06 -6.96 -9.18
CA VAL A 51 -8.65 -7.95 -8.16
C VAL A 51 -9.51 -7.79 -6.90
N TRP A 52 -9.74 -6.56 -6.43
CA TRP A 52 -10.59 -6.33 -5.26
C TRP A 52 -12.04 -6.75 -5.49
N LYS A 53 -12.65 -6.50 -6.65
CA LYS A 53 -13.99 -7.02 -6.95
C LYS A 53 -14.05 -8.54 -6.82
N SER A 54 -13.08 -9.24 -7.41
CA SER A 54 -13.01 -10.70 -7.31
C SER A 54 -12.82 -11.18 -5.86
N LEU A 55 -12.01 -10.48 -5.06
CA LEU A 55 -11.81 -10.83 -3.65
C LEU A 55 -13.09 -10.66 -2.82
N LEU A 56 -13.92 -9.67 -3.15
CA LEU A 56 -15.21 -9.45 -2.47
C LEU A 56 -16.25 -10.53 -2.77
N GLU A 57 -16.11 -11.23 -3.90
CA GLU A 57 -16.94 -12.40 -4.23
C GLU A 57 -16.38 -13.68 -3.61
N GLU A 58 -15.04 -13.77 -3.51
CA GLU A 58 -14.34 -14.97 -3.02
C GLU A 58 -14.34 -15.07 -1.49
N PHE A 59 -14.36 -13.95 -0.77
CA PHE A 59 -14.22 -13.90 0.68
C PHE A 59 -15.28 -13.02 1.35
N ASP A 60 -15.71 -13.44 2.55
CA ASP A 60 -16.49 -12.60 3.46
C ASP A 60 -15.57 -11.65 4.24
N ILE A 61 -15.12 -10.58 3.58
CA ILE A 61 -14.16 -9.64 4.13
C ILE A 61 -14.85 -8.68 5.10
N GLN A 62 -14.40 -8.66 6.36
CA GLN A 62 -14.97 -7.76 7.38
C GLN A 62 -14.29 -6.40 7.45
N LYS A 63 -12.95 -6.39 7.35
CA LYS A 63 -12.12 -5.19 7.43
C LYS A 63 -10.86 -5.34 6.59
N VAL A 64 -10.37 -4.22 6.08
CA VAL A 64 -9.11 -4.12 5.34
C VAL A 64 -8.20 -3.11 6.04
N PHE A 65 -6.97 -3.54 6.29
CA PHE A 65 -5.93 -2.72 6.90
C PHE A 65 -4.79 -2.52 5.91
N PHE A 66 -4.31 -1.30 5.78
CA PHE A 66 -3.16 -0.98 4.94
C PHE A 66 -2.38 0.21 5.51
N ASN A 67 -1.14 0.39 5.05
CA ASN A 67 -0.33 1.53 5.44
C ASN A 67 -0.42 2.61 4.37
N LYS A 68 -0.41 3.88 4.79
CA LYS A 68 -0.53 5.01 3.87
C LYS A 68 0.69 5.13 2.98
N ASP A 69 0.44 5.53 1.74
CA ASP A 69 1.45 5.95 0.77
C ASP A 69 1.10 7.36 0.29
N TYR A 70 2.12 8.20 0.11
CA TYR A 70 1.98 9.62 -0.23
C TYR A 70 2.18 9.90 -1.71
N GLU A 71 2.48 8.88 -2.53
CA GLU A 71 2.57 9.04 -3.97
C GLU A 71 1.18 9.29 -4.60
N PRO A 72 1.04 10.22 -5.57
CA PRO A 72 -0.25 10.56 -6.17
C PRO A 72 -1.02 9.37 -6.76
N PHE A 73 -0.30 8.38 -7.30
CA PHE A 73 -0.89 7.15 -7.81
C PHE A 73 -1.50 6.31 -6.68
N ALA A 74 -0.74 6.07 -5.61
CA ALA A 74 -1.18 5.27 -4.48
C ALA A 74 -2.36 5.91 -3.74
N ILE A 75 -2.35 7.24 -3.55
CA ILE A 75 -3.49 7.98 -2.97
C ILE A 75 -4.76 7.75 -3.79
N LYS A 76 -4.69 7.87 -5.12
CA LYS A 76 -5.84 7.65 -6.01
C LYS A 76 -6.35 6.21 -5.92
N ARG A 77 -5.44 5.23 -5.95
CA ARG A 77 -5.74 3.80 -5.78
C ARG A 77 -6.46 3.57 -4.45
N ASP A 78 -5.89 4.03 -3.35
CA ASP A 78 -6.39 3.76 -2.00
C ASP A 78 -7.76 4.43 -1.77
N ILE A 79 -7.99 5.62 -2.33
CA ILE A 79 -9.32 6.27 -2.32
C ILE A 79 -10.34 5.44 -3.10
N ALA A 80 -9.98 4.94 -4.29
CA ALA A 80 -10.87 4.14 -5.13
C ALA A 80 -11.23 2.81 -4.44
N ILE A 81 -10.24 2.11 -3.86
CA ILE A 81 -10.46 0.86 -3.14
C ILE A 81 -11.24 1.09 -1.85
N SER A 82 -10.90 2.11 -1.06
CA SER A 82 -11.65 2.43 0.17
C SER A 82 -13.11 2.77 -0.14
N SER A 83 -13.38 3.43 -1.26
CA SER A 83 -14.74 3.71 -1.72
C SER A 83 -15.49 2.44 -2.10
N LEU A 84 -14.85 1.53 -2.85
CA LEU A 84 -15.40 0.22 -3.19
C LEU A 84 -15.73 -0.62 -1.95
N LEU A 85 -14.80 -0.68 -0.98
CA LEU A 85 -14.98 -1.41 0.27
C LEU A 85 -16.15 -0.83 1.09
N LYS A 86 -16.21 0.50 1.20
CA LYS A 86 -17.30 1.18 1.91
C LYS A 86 -18.67 0.90 1.29
N GLN A 87 -18.77 0.84 -0.04
CA GLN A 87 -20.03 0.49 -0.73
C GLN A 87 -20.50 -0.94 -0.41
N ASN A 88 -19.59 -1.83 -0.04
CA ASN A 88 -19.86 -3.20 0.39
C ASN A 88 -19.94 -3.33 1.92
N ASN A 89 -20.05 -2.21 2.66
CA ASN A 89 -20.08 -2.15 4.13
C ASN A 89 -18.82 -2.71 4.82
N ILE A 90 -17.67 -2.63 4.16
CA ILE A 90 -16.38 -3.10 4.67
C ILE A 90 -15.57 -1.90 5.16
N GLU A 91 -15.04 -2.00 6.36
CA GLU A 91 -14.22 -0.94 6.95
C GLU A 91 -12.80 -0.98 6.36
N ALA A 92 -12.34 0.15 5.83
CA ALA A 92 -10.97 0.33 5.35
C ALA A 92 -10.21 1.25 6.31
N LEU A 93 -9.11 0.76 6.88
CA LEU A 93 -8.32 1.43 7.90
C LEU A 93 -6.89 1.62 7.42
N SER A 94 -6.40 2.87 7.49
CA SER A 94 -5.04 3.22 7.08
C SER A 94 -4.19 3.82 8.20
N PHE A 95 -2.92 3.45 8.24
CA PHE A 95 -1.99 3.83 9.32
C PHE A 95 -0.65 4.35 8.79
N LYS A 96 0.04 5.17 9.60
CA LYS A 96 1.41 5.64 9.35
C LYS A 96 2.39 4.49 9.58
N ASP A 97 3.38 4.33 8.69
CA ASP A 97 4.39 3.27 8.83
C ASP A 97 5.74 3.66 8.21
N HIS A 98 5.77 4.00 6.91
CA HIS A 98 7.05 4.14 6.19
C HIS A 98 7.82 5.45 6.44
N VAL A 99 7.24 6.39 7.20
CA VAL A 99 7.83 7.70 7.54
C VAL A 99 7.78 7.94 9.03
N ILE A 100 8.81 8.61 9.55
CA ILE A 100 8.85 9.02 10.96
C ILE A 100 7.79 10.09 11.22
N PHE A 101 7.70 11.09 10.33
CA PHE A 101 6.73 12.18 10.39
C PHE A 101 5.84 12.20 9.15
N GLU A 102 4.54 12.23 9.36
CA GLU A 102 3.49 12.40 8.38
C GLU A 102 3.44 13.83 7.84
N GLU A 103 2.78 13.99 6.69
CA GLU A 103 2.63 15.22 5.90
C GLU A 103 2.37 16.51 6.70
N LYS A 104 1.67 16.44 7.83
CA LYS A 104 1.28 17.61 8.65
C LYS A 104 2.00 17.67 10.00
N GLU A 105 2.90 16.74 10.29
CA GLU A 105 3.61 16.71 11.57
C GLU A 105 4.80 17.70 11.59
N ILE A 106 5.46 17.93 10.44
CA ILE A 106 6.57 18.88 10.31
C ILE A 106 6.27 19.92 9.21
N THR A 107 5.61 21.00 9.61
CA THR A 107 5.27 22.12 8.71
C THR A 107 5.93 23.43 9.14
N LYS A 108 5.95 24.42 8.25
CA LYS A 108 6.18 25.82 8.63
C LYS A 108 5.07 26.31 9.59
N ALA A 109 5.26 27.51 10.16
CA ALA A 109 4.27 28.15 11.02
C ALA A 109 2.94 28.44 10.30
N ASP A 110 2.97 28.60 8.97
CA ASP A 110 1.80 28.77 8.10
C ASP A 110 1.09 27.45 7.72
N GLY A 111 1.58 26.31 8.24
CA GLY A 111 1.04 24.98 7.91
C GLY A 111 1.49 24.40 6.57
N LEU A 112 2.29 25.13 5.79
CA LEU A 112 2.81 24.64 4.50
C LEU A 112 4.10 23.82 4.67
N PRO A 113 4.42 22.91 3.73
CA PRO A 113 5.64 22.12 3.78
C PRO A 113 6.90 23.00 3.64
N TYR A 114 8.01 22.52 4.19
CA TYR A 114 9.32 23.10 3.93
C TYR A 114 9.81 22.74 2.53
N THR A 115 10.42 23.71 1.84
CA THR A 115 11.08 23.50 0.53
C THR A 115 12.61 23.54 0.63
N ILE A 116 13.14 23.89 1.80
CA ILE A 116 14.58 23.94 2.09
C ILE A 116 14.87 22.95 3.22
N TYR A 117 15.89 22.12 3.04
CA TYR A 117 16.23 21.05 3.98
C TYR A 117 16.64 21.55 5.38
N THR A 118 17.48 22.59 5.47
CA THR A 118 17.98 23.08 6.77
C THR A 118 16.88 23.45 7.77
N PRO A 119 15.88 24.29 7.42
CA PRO A 119 14.79 24.61 8.35
C PRO A 119 13.85 23.43 8.62
N TYR A 120 13.71 22.48 7.67
CA TYR A 120 13.01 21.22 7.94
C TYR A 120 13.75 20.41 9.02
N LYS A 121 15.05 20.16 8.83
CA LYS A 121 15.91 19.42 9.76
C LYS A 121 15.88 20.01 11.16
N ASN A 122 15.87 21.33 11.30
CA ASN A 122 15.86 21.97 12.62
C ASN A 122 14.55 21.78 13.39
N LYS A 123 13.45 21.43 12.69
CA LYS A 123 12.15 21.14 13.30
C LYS A 123 11.90 19.63 13.47
N TRP A 124 12.47 18.82 12.57
CA TRP A 124 12.49 17.36 12.63
C TRP A 124 13.18 16.86 13.91
#